data_AF-A0A3B8S0U1-F1
#
_entry.id   AF-A0A3B8S0U1-F1
#
_cell.length_a   1.000
_cell.length_b   1.000
_cell.length_c   1.000
_cell.angle_alpha   90.00
_cell.angle_beta   90.00
_cell.angle_gamma   90.00
#
_symmetry.space_group_name_H-M   'P 1'
#
loop_
_entity.id
_entity.type
_entity.pdbx_description
1 polymer ?
#
loop_
_entity_poly.entity_id
_entity_poly.type
_entity_poly.pdbx_seq_one_letter_code
_entity_poly.pdbx_strand_id
1 'polypeptide(L)'
;MKVRLSQEYARAKRVAERNAESSELTRDYDVTKGLYEDLLGRKEKARLSMTLDIEGQGVTYKIQEPAKYPLRPSGLRFIHFVILGCLAAVIVPVGLAGVYVFLDPRIRFPDTLQHITDVQVLGVVPHMISNPALRVRDNDIKFIISIIVLATLLYFGLVGYFVLGES
;
A
#
# COMPACT_ATOMS: atom_id res chain seq x y z
N MET A 1 -39.37 -14.67 -91.10
CA MET A 1 -38.00 -14.38 -90.61
C MET A 1 -37.98 -13.99 -89.12
N LYS A 2 -38.82 -13.06 -88.64
CA LYS A 2 -38.86 -12.62 -87.22
C LYS A 2 -39.14 -13.74 -86.19
N VAL A 3 -39.99 -14.71 -86.52
CA VAL A 3 -40.36 -15.82 -85.61
C VAL A 3 -39.21 -16.80 -85.34
N ARG A 4 -38.32 -17.02 -86.33
CA ARG A 4 -37.15 -17.88 -86.11
C ARG A 4 -36.09 -17.18 -85.24
N LEU A 5 -35.95 -15.86 -85.39
CA LEU A 5 -35.03 -15.06 -84.60
C LEU A 5 -35.43 -15.06 -83.11
N SER A 6 -36.71 -14.89 -82.78
CA SER A 6 -37.18 -14.93 -81.39
C SER A 6 -37.01 -16.29 -80.73
N GLN A 7 -37.15 -17.39 -81.48
CA GLN A 7 -36.89 -18.74 -80.98
C GLN A 7 -35.41 -18.97 -80.62
N GLU A 8 -34.48 -18.50 -81.46
CA GLU A 8 -33.05 -18.59 -81.16
C GLU A 8 -32.65 -17.73 -79.96
N TYR A 9 -33.21 -16.51 -79.83
CA TYR A 9 -33.01 -15.68 -78.63
C TYR A 9 -33.53 -16.36 -77.35
N ALA A 10 -34.70 -16.99 -77.40
CA ALA A 10 -35.24 -17.71 -76.25
C ALA A 10 -34.38 -18.94 -75.88
N ARG A 11 -33.81 -19.61 -76.87
CA ARG A 11 -32.89 -20.74 -76.67
C ARG A 11 -31.57 -20.28 -76.05
N ALA A 12 -30.99 -19.20 -76.56
CA ALA A 12 -29.77 -18.60 -76.03
C ALA A 12 -29.98 -18.11 -74.59
N LYS A 13 -31.12 -17.48 -74.28
CA LYS A 13 -31.46 -17.04 -72.92
C LYS A 13 -31.51 -18.21 -71.93
N ARG A 14 -32.17 -19.32 -72.28
CA ARG A 14 -32.21 -20.52 -71.42
C ARG A 14 -30.84 -21.15 -71.21
N VAL A 15 -29.99 -21.15 -72.23
CA VAL A 15 -28.62 -21.67 -72.11
C VAL A 15 -27.78 -20.76 -71.20
N ALA A 16 -27.92 -19.44 -71.34
CA ALA A 16 -27.25 -18.47 -70.48
C ALA A 16 -27.70 -18.59 -69.02
N GLU A 17 -29.01 -18.71 -68.77
CA GLU A 17 -29.58 -18.93 -67.42
C GLU A 17 -29.05 -20.23 -66.79
N ARG A 18 -29.02 -21.32 -67.55
CA ARG A 18 -28.53 -22.62 -67.05
C ARG A 18 -27.02 -22.60 -66.76
N ASN A 19 -26.24 -21.89 -67.57
CA ASN A 19 -24.81 -21.72 -67.33
C ASN A 19 -24.56 -20.83 -66.10
N ALA A 20 -25.36 -19.79 -65.90
CA ALA A 20 -25.28 -18.94 -64.71
C ALA A 20 -25.61 -19.73 -63.44
N GLU A 21 -26.70 -20.50 -63.45
CA GLU A 21 -27.11 -21.36 -62.32
C GLU A 21 -26.05 -22.41 -61.98
N SER A 22 -25.49 -23.08 -62.99
CA SER A 22 -24.40 -24.05 -62.76
C SER A 22 -23.15 -23.39 -62.19
N SER A 23 -22.79 -22.20 -62.69
CA SER A 23 -21.62 -21.47 -62.19
C SER A 23 -21.82 -20.98 -60.75
N GLU A 24 -23.04 -20.56 -60.40
CA GLU A 24 -23.40 -20.17 -59.05
C GLU A 24 -23.30 -21.37 -58.09
N LEU A 25 -23.86 -22.52 -58.48
CA LEU A 25 -23.80 -23.74 -57.67
C LEU A 25 -22.37 -24.24 -57.47
N THR A 26 -21.52 -24.19 -58.51
CA THR A 26 -20.10 -24.56 -58.39
C THR A 26 -19.38 -23.63 -57.43
N ARG A 27 -19.59 -22.31 -57.53
CA ARG A 27 -18.98 -21.33 -56.62
C ARG A 27 -19.41 -21.56 -55.18
N ASP A 28 -20.71 -21.76 -54.94
CA ASP A 28 -21.24 -21.95 -53.60
C ASP A 28 -20.74 -23.26 -52.97
N TYR A 29 -20.61 -24.32 -53.78
CA TYR A 29 -19.95 -25.55 -53.35
C TYR A 29 -18.50 -25.33 -52.95
N ASP A 30 -17.71 -24.64 -53.79
CA ASP A 30 -16.30 -24.36 -53.52
C ASP A 30 -16.11 -23.50 -52.26
N VAL A 31 -16.96 -22.49 -52.06
CA VAL A 31 -16.95 -21.65 -50.84
C VAL A 31 -17.27 -22.48 -49.60
N THR A 32 -18.33 -23.29 -49.65
CA THR A 32 -18.74 -24.12 -48.51
C THR A 32 -17.67 -25.15 -48.15
N LYS A 33 -17.06 -25.77 -49.16
CA LYS A 33 -15.95 -26.70 -48.98
C LYS A 33 -14.73 -26.01 -48.36
N GLY A 34 -14.37 -24.83 -48.84
CA GLY A 34 -13.25 -24.05 -48.28
C GLY A 34 -13.48 -23.68 -46.81
N LEU A 35 -14.70 -23.27 -46.45
CA LEU A 35 -15.05 -22.99 -45.05
C LEU A 35 -14.95 -24.24 -44.18
N TYR A 36 -15.44 -25.38 -44.67
CA TYR A 36 -15.32 -26.66 -43.96
C TYR A 36 -13.86 -27.03 -43.69
N GLU A 37 -12.99 -26.89 -44.69
CA GLU A 37 -11.56 -27.18 -44.56
C GLU A 37 -10.88 -26.23 -43.55
N ASP A 38 -11.20 -24.93 -43.55
CA ASP A 38 -10.68 -23.97 -42.55
C ASP A 38 -11.11 -24.34 -41.12
N LEU A 39 -12.41 -24.63 -40.94
CA LEU A 39 -12.95 -25.03 -39.63
C LEU A 39 -12.32 -26.34 -39.13
N LEU A 40 -12.11 -27.31 -40.03
CA LEU A 40 -11.44 -28.56 -39.70
C LEU A 40 -9.98 -28.30 -39.27
N GLY A 41 -9.25 -27.46 -40.01
CA GLY A 41 -7.89 -27.06 -39.65
C GLY A 41 -7.79 -26.36 -38.29
N ARG A 42 -8.74 -25.47 -37.98
CA ARG A 42 -8.81 -24.80 -36.67
C ARG A 42 -9.09 -25.79 -35.54
N LYS A 43 -9.98 -26.76 -35.76
CA LYS A 43 -10.29 -27.82 -34.78
C LYS A 43 -9.07 -28.66 -34.46
N GLU A 44 -8.34 -29.13 -35.47
CA GLU A 44 -7.13 -29.94 -35.26
C GLU A 44 -6.02 -29.13 -34.58
N LYS A 45 -5.83 -27.86 -34.95
CA LYS A 45 -4.88 -26.96 -34.25
C LYS A 45 -5.24 -26.76 -32.77
N ALA A 46 -6.52 -26.55 -32.46
CA ALA A 46 -6.98 -26.42 -31.08
C ALA A 46 -6.76 -27.71 -30.28
N ARG A 47 -7.04 -28.86 -30.90
CA ARG A 47 -6.79 -30.18 -30.30
C ARG A 47 -5.31 -30.42 -30.04
N LEU A 48 -4.45 -30.16 -31.02
CA LEU A 48 -2.99 -30.25 -30.88
C LEU A 48 -2.48 -29.31 -29.79
N SER A 49 -2.97 -28.06 -29.75
CA SER A 49 -2.63 -27.11 -28.70
C SER A 49 -3.03 -27.62 -27.31
N MET A 50 -4.21 -28.23 -27.17
CA MET A 50 -4.68 -28.81 -25.91
C MET A 50 -3.85 -30.04 -25.52
N THR A 51 -3.52 -30.92 -26.47
CA THR A 51 -2.65 -32.07 -26.20
C THR A 51 -1.26 -31.63 -25.78
N LEU A 52 -0.67 -30.63 -26.44
CA LEU A 52 0.63 -30.08 -26.04
C LEU A 52 0.57 -29.47 -24.62
N ASP A 53 -0.50 -28.78 -24.26
CA ASP A 53 -0.70 -28.24 -22.91
C ASP A 53 -0.78 -29.36 -21.84
N ILE A 54 -1.51 -30.44 -22.11
CA ILE A 54 -1.60 -31.63 -21.23
C ILE A 54 -0.25 -32.34 -21.09
N GLU A 55 0.51 -32.48 -22.18
CA GLU A 55 1.84 -33.11 -22.20
C GLU A 55 2.94 -32.19 -21.64
N GLY A 56 2.61 -30.95 -21.25
CA GLY A 56 3.57 -29.95 -20.74
C GLY A 56 4.53 -29.38 -21.80
N GLN A 57 4.23 -29.59 -23.09
CA GLN A 57 4.98 -29.08 -24.25
C GLN A 57 4.29 -27.87 -24.92
N GLY A 58 3.12 -27.47 -24.42
CA GLY A 58 2.32 -26.35 -24.88
C GLY A 58 2.95 -25.04 -24.46
N VAL A 59 3.81 -24.51 -25.32
CA VAL A 59 4.54 -23.27 -25.10
C VAL A 59 5.57 -23.43 -23.96
N THR A 60 6.84 -23.61 -24.33
CA THR A 60 7.95 -23.39 -23.39
C THR A 60 7.89 -21.93 -22.94
N TYR A 61 7.16 -21.65 -21.86
CA TYR A 61 7.16 -20.36 -21.20
C TYR A 61 8.54 -20.17 -20.60
N LYS A 62 9.46 -19.67 -21.42
CA LYS A 62 10.80 -19.31 -20.97
C LYS A 62 10.61 -18.09 -20.09
N ILE A 63 10.69 -18.27 -18.79
CA ILE A 63 10.62 -17.20 -17.80
C ILE A 63 11.82 -16.29 -18.07
N GLN A 64 11.62 -15.22 -18.86
CA GLN A 64 12.70 -14.32 -19.27
C GLN A 64 13.19 -13.45 -18.10
N GLU A 65 12.30 -13.15 -17.16
CA GLU A 65 12.66 -12.49 -15.92
C GLU A 65 12.09 -13.28 -14.73
N PRO A 66 12.94 -13.92 -13.92
CA PRO A 66 12.49 -14.53 -12.68
C PRO A 66 11.85 -13.46 -11.79
N ALA A 67 10.84 -13.85 -11.01
CA ALA A 67 10.17 -12.95 -10.07
C ALA A 67 11.22 -12.31 -9.14
N LYS A 68 11.40 -10.99 -9.27
CA LYS A 68 12.26 -10.23 -8.36
C LYS A 68 11.49 -10.04 -7.06
N TYR A 69 11.95 -10.69 -6.00
CA TYR A 69 11.48 -10.40 -4.66
C TYR A 69 11.69 -8.92 -4.36
N PRO A 70 10.68 -8.21 -3.81
CA PRO A 70 10.85 -6.81 -3.45
C PRO A 70 11.93 -6.71 -2.37
N LEU A 71 13.07 -6.13 -2.74
CA LEU A 71 14.23 -5.89 -1.87
C LEU A 71 13.93 -4.83 -0.78
N ARG A 72 12.70 -4.29 -0.73
CA ARG A 72 12.29 -3.28 0.22
C ARG A 72 10.91 -3.63 0.76
N PRO A 73 10.73 -3.68 2.09
CA PRO A 73 9.43 -3.93 2.69
C PRO A 73 8.45 -2.82 2.27
N SER A 74 7.31 -3.20 1.68
CA SER A 74 6.19 -2.31 1.35
C SER A 74 5.33 -2.10 2.59
N GLY A 75 5.82 -1.30 3.54
CA GLY A 75 5.12 -1.00 4.79
C GLY A 75 5.56 0.32 5.43
N LEU A 76 5.04 0.62 6.63
CA LEU A 76 5.51 1.76 7.42
C LEU A 76 7.02 1.64 7.63
N ARG A 77 7.76 2.57 7.05
CA ARG A 77 9.23 2.61 7.15
C ARG A 77 9.64 2.89 8.60
N PHE A 78 10.73 2.27 9.05
CA PHE A 78 11.32 2.47 10.37
C PHE A 78 11.52 3.94 10.75
N ILE A 79 11.78 4.82 9.78
CA ILE A 79 11.91 6.26 10.01
C ILE A 79 10.69 6.91 10.70
N HIS A 80 9.47 6.42 10.45
CA HIS A 80 8.27 6.97 11.08
C HIS A 80 8.25 6.66 12.58
N PHE A 81 8.65 5.45 12.96
CA PHE A 81 8.76 5.06 14.38
C PHE A 81 9.87 5.83 15.10
N VAL A 82 10.98 6.12 14.41
CA VAL A 82 12.07 6.94 14.95
C VAL A 82 11.59 8.37 15.21
N ILE A 83 10.90 8.98 14.25
CA ILE A 83 10.36 10.34 14.41
C ILE A 83 9.32 10.39 15.55
N LEU A 84 8.41 9.42 15.58
CA LEU A 84 7.33 9.40 16.56
C LEU A 84 7.85 9.14 17.98
N GLY A 85 8.82 8.25 18.14
CA GLY A 85 9.45 8.01 19.44
C GLY A 85 10.37 9.16 19.89
N CYS A 86 11.04 9.87 18.97
CA CYS A 86 11.77 11.10 19.31
C CYS A 86 10.82 12.19 19.85
N LEU A 87 9.66 12.36 19.22
CA LEU A 87 8.63 13.28 19.70
C LEU A 87 8.08 12.83 21.06
N ALA A 88 7.75 11.55 21.21
CA ALA A 88 7.24 11.00 22.46
C ALA A 88 8.25 11.12 23.62
N ALA A 89 9.54 10.94 23.35
CA ALA A 89 10.60 11.05 24.35
C ALA A 89 10.70 12.45 24.98
N VAL A 90 10.30 13.50 24.27
CA VAL A 90 10.26 14.87 24.81
C VAL A 90 8.88 15.19 25.39
N ILE A 91 7.81 14.85 24.68
CA ILE A 91 6.44 15.22 25.07
C ILE A 91 6.00 14.51 26.34
N VAL A 92 6.30 13.21 26.49
CA VAL A 92 5.86 12.41 27.64
C VAL A 92 6.44 12.92 28.96
N PRO A 93 7.76 13.12 29.14
CA PRO A 93 8.29 13.60 30.42
C PRO A 93 7.87 15.06 30.72
N VAL A 94 7.81 15.93 29.72
CA VAL A 94 7.36 17.31 29.91
C VAL A 94 5.88 17.35 30.29
N GLY A 95 5.04 16.56 29.61
CA GLY A 95 3.63 16.42 29.90
C GLY A 95 3.39 15.83 31.29
N LEU A 96 4.13 14.79 31.67
CA LEU A 96 4.01 14.15 32.98
C LEU A 96 4.49 15.08 34.11
N ALA A 97 5.57 15.85 33.90
CA ALA A 97 5.99 16.89 34.83
C ALA A 97 4.96 18.01 34.96
N GLY A 98 4.36 18.44 33.85
CA GLY A 98 3.26 19.40 33.84
C GLY A 98 2.06 18.90 34.64
N VAL A 99 1.59 17.69 34.36
CA VAL A 99 0.48 17.05 35.09
C VAL A 99 0.81 16.92 36.58
N TYR A 100 2.04 16.52 36.93
CA TYR A 100 2.47 16.44 38.32
C TYR A 100 2.41 17.80 39.03
N VAL A 101 2.82 18.87 38.36
CA VAL A 101 2.74 20.24 38.89
C VAL A 101 1.30 20.72 39.00
N PHE A 102 0.44 20.40 38.03
CA PHE A 102 -0.98 20.76 38.07
C PHE A 102 -1.76 19.99 39.14
N LEU A 103 -1.39 18.73 39.42
CA LEU A 103 -1.99 17.92 40.49
C LEU A 103 -1.39 18.21 41.88
N ASP A 104 -0.25 18.91 41.98
CA ASP A 104 0.33 19.32 43.27
C ASP A 104 -0.35 20.62 43.74
N PRO A 105 -1.21 20.60 44.77
CA PRO A 105 -1.95 21.77 45.23
C PRO A 105 -1.06 22.67 46.12
N ARG A 106 0.18 22.94 45.70
CA ARG A 106 1.11 23.79 46.46
C ARG A 106 1.03 25.23 45.97
N ILE A 107 0.08 25.95 46.56
CA ILE A 107 -0.02 27.41 46.52
C ILE A 107 1.30 27.97 47.07
N ARG A 108 2.20 28.39 46.18
CA ARG A 108 3.54 28.90 46.53
C ARG A 108 3.58 30.42 46.65
N PHE A 109 2.47 31.11 46.37
CA PHE A 109 2.40 32.56 46.35
C PHE A 109 1.73 33.06 47.64
N PRO A 110 2.48 33.74 48.53
CA PRO A 110 1.91 34.42 49.69
C PRO A 110 0.94 35.55 49.27
N ASP A 111 1.08 36.07 48.05
CA ASP A 111 0.23 37.14 47.51
C ASP A 111 -1.25 36.74 47.43
N THR A 112 -1.56 35.46 47.24
CA THR A 112 -2.96 34.99 47.19
C THR A 112 -3.61 34.95 48.57
N LEU A 113 -2.82 34.84 49.65
CA LEU A 113 -3.35 34.85 51.02
C LEU A 113 -3.76 36.25 51.48
N GLN A 114 -3.10 37.30 50.94
CA GLN A 114 -3.38 38.69 51.29
C GLN A 114 -4.70 39.21 50.70
N HIS A 115 -5.18 38.59 49.61
CA HIS A 115 -6.45 38.96 48.99
C HIS A 115 -7.68 38.27 49.59
N ILE A 116 -7.50 37.17 50.33
CA ILE A 116 -8.62 36.37 50.88
C ILE A 116 -8.80 36.65 52.37
N THR A 117 -7.74 37.02 53.08
CA THR A 117 -7.78 37.29 54.52
C THR A 117 -7.17 38.66 54.76
N ASP A 118 -7.99 39.61 55.20
CA ASP A 118 -7.68 41.02 55.47
C ASP A 118 -6.75 41.20 56.69
N VAL A 119 -5.65 40.44 56.72
CA VAL A 119 -4.68 40.43 57.82
C VAL A 119 -3.29 40.72 57.25
N GLN A 120 -2.70 41.80 57.73
CA GLN A 120 -1.38 42.25 57.36
C GLN A 120 -0.31 41.22 57.78
N VAL A 121 0.53 40.81 56.82
CA VAL A 121 1.60 39.83 57.05
C VAL A 121 2.64 40.46 57.99
N LEU A 122 2.63 40.10 59.27
CA LEU A 122 3.50 40.66 60.33
C LEU A 122 4.95 40.17 60.29
N GLY A 123 5.31 39.34 59.31
CA GLY A 123 6.69 38.89 59.10
C GLY A 123 6.74 37.67 58.20
N VAL A 124 7.60 37.72 57.18
CA VAL A 124 7.92 36.55 56.35
C VAL A 124 8.94 35.73 57.13
N VAL A 125 8.59 34.49 57.52
CA VAL A 125 9.58 33.54 58.03
C VAL A 125 10.57 33.27 56.89
N PRO A 126 11.85 33.66 57.02
CA PRO A 126 12.83 33.37 56.00
C PRO A 126 12.93 31.84 55.90
N HIS A 127 12.94 31.33 54.67
CA HIS A 127 13.17 29.92 54.40
C HIS A 127 14.46 29.49 55.10
N MET A 128 14.33 28.81 56.25
CA MET A 128 15.47 28.22 56.92
C MET A 128 16.00 27.11 56.02
N ILE A 129 17.18 27.37 55.48
CA ILE A 129 17.99 26.49 54.63
C ILE A 129 18.52 25.33 55.50
N SER A 130 17.65 24.51 56.10
CA SER A 130 18.09 23.31 56.84
C SER A 130 16.98 22.31 57.15
N ASN A 131 15.88 22.29 56.39
CA ASN A 131 14.91 21.20 56.55
C ASN A 131 15.39 19.98 55.73
N PRO A 132 15.69 18.82 56.34
CA PRO A 132 16.04 17.60 55.60
C PRO A 132 14.94 17.22 54.58
N ALA A 133 13.69 17.65 54.78
CA ALA A 133 12.59 17.43 53.85
C ALA A 133 12.76 18.11 52.48
N LEU A 134 13.48 19.24 52.39
CA LEU A 134 13.75 19.90 51.10
C LEU A 134 14.94 19.25 50.38
N ARG A 135 15.89 18.69 51.13
CA ARG A 135 17.10 18.04 50.58
C ARG A 135 16.81 16.68 49.95
N VAL A 136 15.81 15.96 50.47
CA VAL A 136 15.24 14.78 49.80
C VAL A 136 14.59 15.19 48.48
N ARG A 137 13.89 16.34 48.45
CA ARG A 137 13.14 16.81 47.27
C ARG A 137 14.02 17.26 46.10
N ASP A 138 15.15 17.91 46.36
CA ASP A 138 16.12 18.26 45.31
C ASP A 138 16.79 17.00 44.73
N ASN A 139 17.01 15.98 45.56
CA ASN A 139 17.52 14.70 45.10
C ASN A 139 16.46 13.92 44.31
N ASP A 140 15.19 13.97 44.70
CA ASP A 140 14.08 13.33 43.96
C ASP A 140 13.89 13.96 42.58
N ILE A 141 13.96 15.29 42.47
CA ILE A 141 13.90 15.98 41.16
C ILE A 141 15.10 15.60 40.30
N LYS A 142 16.32 15.58 40.87
CA LYS A 142 17.52 15.12 40.14
C LYS A 142 17.42 13.65 39.76
N PHE A 143 16.80 12.81 40.57
CA PHE A 143 16.58 11.39 40.32
C PHE A 143 15.59 11.19 39.17
N ILE A 144 14.47 11.92 39.17
CA ILE A 144 13.48 11.92 38.07
C ILE A 144 14.11 12.40 36.76
N ILE A 145 14.87 13.50 36.79
CA ILE A 145 15.61 14.00 35.62
C ILE A 145 16.62 12.94 35.14
N SER A 146 17.34 12.28 36.04
CA SER A 146 18.30 11.22 35.69
C SER A 146 17.64 10.01 35.03
N ILE A 147 16.44 9.61 35.50
CA ILE A 147 15.65 8.52 34.91
C ILE A 147 15.18 8.90 33.51
N ILE A 148 14.73 10.14 33.31
CA ILE A 148 14.30 10.64 31.99
C ILE A 148 15.48 10.65 31.02
N VAL A 149 16.64 11.15 31.46
CA VAL A 149 17.86 11.16 30.63
C VAL A 149 18.30 9.72 30.29
N LEU A 150 18.27 8.80 31.26
CA LEU A 150 18.61 7.40 31.06
C LEU A 150 17.65 6.70 30.07
N ALA A 151 16.34 6.92 30.20
CA ALA A 151 15.34 6.37 29.29
C ALA A 151 15.52 6.92 27.86
N THR A 152 15.88 8.19 27.74
CA THR A 152 16.17 8.82 26.44
C THR A 152 17.43 8.21 25.79
N LEU A 153 18.50 8.01 26.57
CA LEU A 153 19.73 7.36 26.10
C LEU A 153 19.50 5.89 25.69
N LEU A 154 18.71 5.14 26.45
CA LEU A 154 18.31 3.76 26.11
C LEU A 154 17.53 3.71 24.80
N TYR A 155 16.60 4.65 24.59
CA TYR A 155 15.85 4.76 23.35
C TYR A 155 16.77 5.01 22.14
N PHE A 156 17.71 5.96 22.24
CA PHE A 156 18.70 6.21 21.19
C PHE A 156 19.62 4.99 20.94
N GLY A 157 20.01 4.27 21.99
CA GLY A 157 20.81 3.04 21.88
C GLY A 157 20.07 1.90 21.16
N LEU A 158 18.78 1.69 21.49
CA LEU A 158 17.93 0.69 20.82
C LEU A 158 17.72 1.02 19.34
N VAL A 159 17.46 2.29 19.03
CA VAL A 159 17.33 2.75 17.63
C VAL A 159 18.64 2.56 16.87
N GLY A 160 19.78 2.93 17.47
CA GLY A 160 21.10 2.75 16.87
C GLY A 160 21.43 1.27 16.60
N TYR A 161 21.18 0.40 17.57
CA TYR A 161 21.38 -1.05 17.42
C TYR A 161 20.52 -1.63 16.29
N PHE A 162 19.26 -1.22 16.21
CA PHE A 162 18.34 -1.72 15.20
C PHE A 162 18.68 -1.19 13.79
N VAL A 163 19.09 0.07 13.67
CA VAL A 163 19.54 0.67 12.41
C VAL A 163 20.85 0.03 11.89
N LEU A 164 21.78 -0.32 12.78
CA LEU A 164 22.99 -1.07 12.39
C LEU A 164 22.72 -2.55 12.10
N GLY A 165 21.63 -3.13 12.63
CA GLY A 165 21.24 -4.52 12.37
C GLY A 165 20.59 -4.74 11.00
N GLU A 166 20.15 -3.66 10.32
CA GLU A 166 19.53 -3.71 8.99
C GLU A 166 20.50 -3.37 7.83
N SER A 167 21.76 -2.97 8.11
CA SER A 167 22.80 -2.75 7.08
C SER A 167 23.62 -4.00 6.80
#